data_AF-A0A7Y2UMZ1-F1
#
_entry.id   AF-A0A7Y2UMZ1-F1
#
_cell.length_a   1.000
_cell.length_b   1.000
_cell.length_c   1.000
_cell.angle_alpha   90.00
_cell.angle_beta   90.00
_cell.angle_gamma   90.00
#
_symmetry.space_group_name_H-M   'P 1'
#
loop_
_entity.id
_entity.type
_entity.pdbx_description
1 polymer ?
#
loop_
_entity_poly.entity_id
_entity_poly.type
_entity_poly.pdbx_seq_one_letter_code
_entity_poly.pdbx_strand_id
1 'polypeptide(L)'
;MRFGFASALLCAVVWSVAGCGFKTDPVPPQNVVPRPINDLTYSIDETGVTLRWTYPEKSVNGDELTEVYSFDVYRAVVAVDEICETCPIPFGEPTEIPGGETADTGKRRVGEYNTSLLRPDHKYFFKMTSRISWWAASTDSNIVSFVWQTPPSIPEAFKVEPGDGKIALSWQPVTTLIDGSAAKRKVLY
;
A
#
# COMPACT_ATOMS: atom_id res chain seq x y z
N MET A 1 59.49 -42.33 -30.67
CA MET A 1 58.51 -41.21 -30.63
C MET A 1 57.19 -41.68 -30.00
N ARG A 2 57.12 -41.88 -28.67
CA ARG A 2 55.85 -42.30 -28.01
C ARG A 2 55.61 -41.70 -26.61
N PHE A 3 56.51 -40.85 -26.11
CA PHE A 3 56.39 -40.24 -24.77
C PHE A 3 55.87 -38.79 -24.78
N GLY A 4 55.77 -38.13 -25.95
CA GLY A 4 55.36 -36.72 -26.04
C GLY A 4 53.85 -36.46 -26.01
N PHE A 5 53.03 -37.41 -26.50
CA PHE A 5 51.58 -37.21 -26.62
C PHE A 5 50.82 -37.38 -25.30
N ALA A 6 51.30 -38.26 -24.40
CA ALA A 6 50.64 -38.51 -23.12
C ALA A 6 50.76 -37.32 -22.15
N SER A 7 51.89 -36.59 -22.19
CA SER A 7 52.10 -35.43 -21.32
C SER A 7 51.31 -34.19 -21.77
N ALA A 8 51.07 -34.04 -23.08
CA ALA A 8 50.28 -32.93 -23.63
C ALA A 8 48.78 -33.07 -23.31
N LEU A 9 48.26 -34.31 -23.29
CA LEU A 9 46.86 -34.59 -22.93
C LEU A 9 46.60 -34.40 -21.43
N LEU A 10 47.58 -34.66 -20.57
CA LEU A 10 47.43 -34.48 -19.12
C LEU A 10 47.39 -33.00 -18.71
N CYS A 11 48.15 -32.12 -19.39
CA CYS A 11 48.13 -30.68 -19.12
C CYS A 11 46.83 -30.00 -19.58
N ALA A 12 46.20 -30.47 -20.66
CA ALA A 12 44.96 -29.88 -21.19
C ALA A 12 43.74 -30.11 -20.26
N VAL A 13 43.70 -31.24 -19.55
CA VAL A 13 42.61 -31.57 -18.62
C VAL A 13 42.67 -30.74 -17.34
N VAL A 14 43.87 -30.40 -16.86
CA VAL A 14 44.06 -29.64 -15.61
C VAL A 14 43.62 -28.17 -15.75
N TRP A 15 43.69 -27.59 -16.95
CA TRP A 15 43.17 -26.23 -17.21
C TRP A 15 41.65 -26.16 -17.38
N SER A 16 40.96 -27.29 -17.53
CA SER A 16 39.51 -27.31 -17.72
C SER A 16 38.72 -27.18 -16.40
N VAL A 17 39.39 -27.30 -15.25
CA VAL A 17 38.75 -27.26 -13.91
C VAL A 17 38.99 -25.92 -13.19
N ALA A 18 39.68 -24.98 -13.81
CA ALA A 18 39.82 -23.62 -13.28
C ALA A 18 38.54 -22.81 -13.56
N GLY A 19 37.45 -23.15 -12.87
CA GLY A 19 36.26 -22.32 -12.83
C GLY A 19 36.58 -21.01 -12.10
N CYS A 20 36.40 -19.86 -12.76
CA CYS A 20 36.41 -18.54 -12.12
C CYS A 20 35.17 -18.40 -11.21
N GLY A 21 35.23 -18.97 -10.02
CA GLY A 21 34.24 -18.73 -8.97
C GLY A 21 34.52 -17.42 -8.25
N PHE A 22 33.97 -16.31 -8.75
CA PHE A 22 34.01 -15.04 -8.02
C PHE A 22 33.01 -15.11 -6.86
N LYS A 23 33.50 -15.38 -5.65
CA LYS A 23 32.69 -15.31 -4.43
C LYS A 23 32.62 -13.85 -4.00
N THR A 24 31.53 -13.17 -4.34
CA THR A 24 31.22 -11.87 -3.75
C THR A 24 30.69 -12.06 -2.33
N ASP A 25 30.92 -11.06 -1.49
CA ASP A 25 30.33 -11.04 -0.16
C ASP A 25 28.80 -11.10 -0.25
N PRO A 26 28.14 -11.90 0.60
CA PRO A 26 26.68 -11.93 0.67
C PRO A 26 26.17 -10.56 1.12
N VAL A 27 25.35 -9.91 0.30
CA VAL A 27 24.73 -8.64 0.67
C VAL A 27 23.73 -8.90 1.80
N PRO A 28 23.85 -8.20 2.95
CA PRO A 28 22.94 -8.40 4.07
C PRO A 28 21.49 -8.15 3.66
N PRO A 29 20.53 -8.96 4.15
CA PRO A 29 19.13 -8.81 3.79
C PRO A 29 18.56 -7.41 4.01
N GLN A 30 18.97 -6.76 5.10
CA GLN A 30 18.53 -5.42 5.47
C GLN A 30 19.11 -4.33 4.55
N ASN A 31 20.20 -4.60 3.82
CA ASN A 31 20.79 -3.58 2.95
C ASN A 31 19.94 -3.29 1.71
N VAL A 32 19.09 -4.24 1.31
CA VAL A 32 18.35 -4.18 0.04
C VAL A 32 16.86 -3.90 0.21
N VAL A 33 16.35 -3.78 1.45
CA VAL A 33 14.92 -3.51 1.64
C VAL A 33 14.56 -2.07 1.30
N PRO A 34 13.34 -1.80 0.81
CA PRO A 34 12.88 -0.44 0.57
C PRO A 34 12.83 0.39 1.85
N ARG A 35 12.97 1.71 1.71
CA ARG A 35 12.60 2.63 2.77
C ARG A 35 11.11 2.48 3.10
N PRO A 36 10.73 2.61 4.38
CA PRO A 36 9.33 2.59 4.78
C PRO A 36 8.58 3.75 4.11
N ILE A 37 7.32 3.47 3.80
CA ILE A 37 6.36 4.45 3.32
C ILE A 37 5.94 5.30 4.52
N ASN A 38 6.13 6.61 4.45
CA ASN A 38 5.79 7.53 5.55
C ASN A 38 4.63 8.47 5.21
N ASP A 39 4.13 8.39 3.98
CA ASP A 39 3.10 9.23 3.40
C ASP A 39 1.85 8.42 3.03
N LEU A 40 1.59 7.31 3.73
CA LEU A 40 0.34 6.58 3.57
C LEU A 40 -0.81 7.50 4.01
N THR A 41 -1.75 7.73 3.10
CA THR A 41 -2.95 8.55 3.31
C THR A 41 -4.19 7.80 2.84
N TYR A 42 -5.37 8.31 3.20
CA TYR A 42 -6.64 7.74 2.78
C TYR A 42 -7.67 8.82 2.43
N SER A 43 -8.61 8.46 1.55
CA SER A 43 -9.83 9.22 1.29
C SER A 43 -11.03 8.28 1.35
N ILE A 44 -12.13 8.74 1.95
CA ILE A 44 -13.38 8.00 2.08
C ILE A 44 -14.38 8.56 1.08
N ASP A 45 -15.10 7.67 0.40
CA ASP A 45 -16.23 7.98 -0.46
C ASP A 45 -17.44 7.10 -0.09
N GLU A 46 -18.50 7.15 -0.89
CA GLU A 46 -19.73 6.36 -0.68
C GLU A 46 -19.56 4.85 -0.88
N THR A 47 -18.48 4.42 -1.54
CA THR A 47 -18.21 3.02 -1.90
C THR A 47 -17.20 2.34 -0.98
N GLY A 48 -16.32 3.12 -0.34
CA GLY A 48 -15.31 2.59 0.57
C GLY A 48 -14.21 3.58 0.91
N VAL A 49 -13.00 3.06 1.03
CA VAL A 49 -11.79 3.84 1.27
C VAL A 49 -10.79 3.61 0.14
N THR A 50 -10.17 4.69 -0.30
CA THR A 50 -9.01 4.66 -1.20
C THR A 50 -7.76 5.04 -0.41
N LEU A 51 -6.80 4.12 -0.32
CA LEU A 51 -5.46 4.38 0.22
C LEU A 51 -4.56 4.93 -0.88
N ARG A 52 -3.69 5.88 -0.54
CA ARG A 52 -2.72 6.49 -1.44
C ARG A 52 -1.34 6.58 -0.79
N TRP A 53 -0.30 6.30 -1.55
CA TRP A 53 1.10 6.36 -1.08
C TRP A 53 2.06 6.57 -2.25
N THR A 54 3.30 6.95 -1.96
CA THR A 54 4.32 7.12 -2.99
C THR A 54 5.29 5.93 -3.02
N TYR A 55 5.62 5.43 -4.21
CA TYR A 55 6.53 4.29 -4.40
C TYR A 55 7.93 4.60 -3.84
N PRO A 56 8.58 3.73 -3.05
CA PRO A 56 9.94 3.97 -2.59
C PRO A 56 10.94 3.90 -3.75
N GLU A 57 11.73 4.95 -3.95
CA GLU A 57 12.79 4.99 -4.97
C GLU A 57 14.17 4.61 -4.42
N LYS A 58 14.26 4.36 -3.11
CA LYS A 58 15.53 4.05 -2.44
C LYS A 58 15.40 2.96 -1.39
N SER A 59 16.47 2.17 -1.27
CA SER A 59 16.67 1.25 -0.15
C SER A 59 16.96 2.02 1.14
N VAL A 60 16.89 1.35 2.28
CA VAL A 60 17.29 1.93 3.58
C VAL A 60 18.73 2.46 3.56
N ASN A 61 19.61 1.82 2.78
CA ASN A 61 21.01 2.24 2.61
C ASN A 61 21.22 3.30 1.52
N GLY A 62 20.18 3.65 0.77
CA GLY A 62 20.23 4.70 -0.24
C GLY A 62 20.47 4.23 -1.67
N ASP A 63 20.55 2.92 -1.91
CA ASP A 63 20.60 2.34 -3.27
C ASP A 63 19.32 2.70 -4.01
N GLU A 64 19.42 2.97 -5.31
CA GLU A 64 18.25 3.29 -6.13
C GLU A 64 17.40 2.05 -6.41
N LEU A 65 16.09 2.21 -6.28
CA LEU A 65 15.09 1.21 -6.61
C LEU A 65 14.32 1.67 -7.84
N THR A 66 14.45 0.93 -8.93
CA THR A 66 13.70 1.16 -10.17
C THR A 66 12.37 0.42 -10.17
N GLU A 67 12.22 -0.61 -9.34
CA GLU A 67 11.05 -1.47 -9.28
C GLU A 67 10.74 -1.89 -7.84
N VAL A 68 9.46 -2.06 -7.56
CA VAL A 68 8.91 -2.67 -6.34
C VAL A 68 8.19 -3.94 -6.74
N TYR A 69 8.45 -5.04 -6.06
CA TYR A 69 7.79 -6.32 -6.33
C TYR A 69 6.31 -6.27 -5.92
N SER A 70 6.03 -5.89 -4.67
CA SER A 70 4.66 -5.81 -4.16
C SER A 70 4.54 -4.85 -2.97
N PHE A 71 3.30 -4.51 -2.63
CA PHE A 71 2.91 -3.87 -1.40
C PHE A 71 1.98 -4.79 -0.62
N ASP A 72 2.32 -5.07 0.63
CA ASP A 72 1.46 -5.84 1.53
C ASP A 72 0.63 -4.86 2.36
N VAL A 73 -0.68 -4.86 2.14
CA VAL A 73 -1.61 -4.00 2.87
C VAL A 73 -2.23 -4.76 4.03
N TYR A 74 -1.91 -4.34 5.24
CA TYR A 74 -2.46 -4.91 6.47
C TYR A 74 -3.70 -4.13 6.88
N ARG A 75 -4.76 -4.86 7.22
CA ARG A 75 -6.03 -4.30 7.68
C ARG A 75 -6.36 -4.85 9.07
N ALA A 76 -6.68 -3.97 10.00
CA ALA A 76 -7.31 -4.32 11.28
C ALA A 76 -8.70 -3.68 11.36
N VAL A 77 -9.63 -4.38 12.01
CA VAL A 77 -11.02 -3.93 12.18
C VAL A 77 -11.42 -4.16 13.63
N VAL A 78 -11.88 -3.10 14.29
CA VAL A 78 -12.29 -3.13 15.70
C VAL A 78 -13.67 -2.47 15.81
N ALA A 79 -14.62 -3.11 16.49
CA ALA A 79 -15.92 -2.50 16.75
C ALA A 79 -15.75 -1.27 17.66
N VAL A 80 -16.48 -0.19 17.41
CA VAL A 80 -16.26 1.09 18.11
C VAL A 80 -16.44 0.98 19.63
N ASP A 81 -17.32 0.11 20.08
CA ASP A 81 -17.58 -0.22 21.50
C ASP A 81 -16.51 -1.11 22.14
N GLU A 82 -15.69 -1.80 21.34
CA GLU A 82 -14.58 -2.65 21.79
C GLU A 82 -13.22 -1.94 21.77
N ILE A 83 -13.17 -0.67 21.35
CA ILE A 83 -11.91 0.08 21.28
C ILE A 83 -11.35 0.33 22.68
N CYS A 84 -10.10 -0.09 22.88
CA CYS A 84 -9.30 0.21 24.07
C CYS A 84 -7.97 0.86 23.69
N GLU A 85 -7.51 1.82 24.50
CA GLU A 85 -6.31 2.62 24.21
C GLU A 85 -5.01 1.81 24.27
N THR A 86 -4.95 0.80 25.12
CA THR A 86 -3.73 0.01 25.40
C THR A 86 -3.68 -1.32 24.66
N CYS A 87 -4.74 -1.67 23.94
CA CYS A 87 -4.83 -2.94 23.25
C CYS A 87 -4.00 -2.94 21.96
N PRO A 88 -3.23 -4.00 21.68
CA PRO A 88 -2.56 -4.16 20.40
C PRO A 88 -3.58 -4.14 19.25
N ILE A 89 -3.23 -3.44 18.16
CA ILE A 89 -4.08 -3.39 16.96
C ILE A 89 -4.04 -4.77 16.27
N PRO A 90 -5.18 -5.47 16.11
CA PRO A 90 -5.22 -6.82 15.58
C PRO A 90 -5.18 -6.82 14.04
N PHE A 91 -4.01 -6.56 13.45
CA PHE A 91 -3.82 -6.66 12.01
C PHE A 91 -4.00 -8.11 11.54
N GLY A 92 -4.86 -8.31 10.54
CA GLY A 92 -5.05 -9.61 9.88
C GLY A 92 -3.96 -9.90 8.84
N GLU A 93 -4.18 -10.96 8.06
CA GLU A 93 -3.32 -11.29 6.92
C GLU A 93 -3.30 -10.14 5.90
N PRO A 94 -2.13 -9.85 5.31
CA PRO A 94 -2.02 -8.77 4.34
C PRO A 94 -2.65 -9.15 3.00
N THR A 95 -3.21 -8.15 2.33
CA THR A 95 -3.52 -8.23 0.90
C THR A 95 -2.28 -7.80 0.12
N GLU A 96 -1.74 -8.69 -0.70
CA GLU A 96 -0.63 -8.35 -1.60
C GLU A 96 -1.17 -7.58 -2.82
N ILE A 97 -0.54 -6.44 -3.11
CA ILE A 97 -0.80 -5.61 -4.28
C ILE A 97 0.45 -5.64 -5.15
N PRO A 98 0.34 -6.03 -6.44
CA PRO A 98 1.47 -6.00 -7.34
C PRO A 98 2.09 -4.60 -7.43
N GLY A 99 3.41 -4.53 -7.43
CA GLY A 99 4.14 -3.28 -7.60
C GLY A 99 4.39 -2.96 -9.08
N GLY A 100 5.65 -2.70 -9.40
CA GLY A 100 6.16 -2.33 -10.71
C GLY A 100 7.14 -1.19 -10.62
N GLU A 101 7.36 -0.50 -11.73
CA GLU A 101 8.31 0.61 -11.82
C GLU A 101 7.98 1.72 -10.81
N THR A 102 9.01 2.24 -10.16
CA THR A 102 8.91 3.27 -9.12
C THR A 102 8.69 4.67 -9.66
N ALA A 103 8.96 4.88 -10.96
CA ALA A 103 8.75 6.13 -11.66
C ALA A 103 7.93 5.91 -12.92
N ASP A 104 7.04 6.85 -13.22
CA ASP A 104 6.27 6.92 -14.46
C ASP A 104 6.58 8.25 -15.15
N THR A 105 7.07 8.21 -16.39
CA THR A 105 7.51 9.40 -17.16
C THR A 105 8.50 10.31 -16.41
N GLY A 106 9.39 9.71 -15.61
CA GLY A 106 10.40 10.44 -14.83
C GLY A 106 9.86 11.13 -13.57
N LYS A 107 8.60 10.88 -13.20
CA LYS A 107 8.02 11.30 -11.92
C LYS A 107 7.85 10.09 -11.03
N ARG A 108 8.07 10.29 -9.73
CA ARG A 108 7.83 9.28 -8.71
C ARG A 108 6.38 8.80 -8.77
N ARG A 109 6.19 7.49 -8.87
CA ARG A 109 4.87 6.87 -9.03
C ARG A 109 4.10 6.89 -7.71
N VAL A 110 2.78 7.08 -7.83
CA VAL A 110 1.83 7.03 -6.71
C VAL A 110 1.00 5.76 -6.83
N GLY A 111 0.90 5.02 -5.73
CA GLY A 111 0.04 3.84 -5.60
C GLY A 111 -1.33 4.23 -5.07
N GLU A 112 -2.34 3.49 -5.54
CA GLU A 112 -3.71 3.61 -5.06
C GLU A 112 -4.30 2.22 -4.81
N TYR A 113 -5.04 2.08 -3.72
CA TYR A 113 -5.76 0.86 -3.39
C TYR A 113 -7.15 1.18 -2.87
N ASN A 114 -8.17 0.75 -3.60
CA ASN A 114 -9.56 0.87 -3.17
C ASN A 114 -10.00 -0.41 -2.46
N THR A 115 -10.60 -0.27 -1.28
CA THR A 115 -11.29 -1.36 -0.59
C THR A 115 -12.67 -0.92 -0.13
N SER A 116 -13.65 -1.80 -0.35
CA SER A 116 -15.05 -1.62 0.01
C SER A 116 -15.46 -2.60 1.12
N LEU A 117 -16.78 -2.82 1.29
CA LEU A 117 -17.38 -3.73 2.29
C LEU A 117 -17.00 -3.37 3.73
N LEU A 118 -16.96 -2.07 4.01
CA LEU A 118 -16.68 -1.54 5.33
C LEU A 118 -17.94 -1.65 6.20
N ARG A 119 -17.77 -2.16 7.43
CA ARG A 119 -18.85 -2.36 8.39
C ARG A 119 -19.10 -1.06 9.14
N PRO A 120 -20.36 -0.57 9.22
CA PRO A 120 -20.70 0.56 10.07
C PRO A 120 -20.30 0.30 11.52
N ASP A 121 -20.04 1.37 12.26
CA ASP A 121 -19.68 1.32 13.69
C ASP A 121 -18.40 0.49 13.98
N HIS A 122 -17.48 0.45 13.01
CA HIS A 122 -16.15 -0.12 13.18
C HIS A 122 -15.07 0.90 12.86
N LYS A 123 -13.97 0.85 13.62
CA LYS A 123 -12.73 1.55 13.32
C LYS A 123 -11.80 0.65 12.54
N TYR A 124 -11.31 1.20 11.44
CA TYR A 124 -10.36 0.56 10.55
C TYR A 124 -8.97 1.13 10.78
N PHE A 125 -7.96 0.25 10.73
CA PHE A 125 -6.55 0.63 10.74
C PHE A 125 -5.88 0.00 9.54
N PHE A 126 -5.05 0.79 8.86
CA PHE A 126 -4.24 0.34 7.74
C PHE A 126 -2.79 0.72 7.95
N LYS A 127 -1.92 -0.22 7.60
CA LYS A 127 -0.49 -0.02 7.39
C LYS A 127 -0.05 -0.87 6.21
N MET A 128 1.14 -0.61 5.70
CA MET A 128 1.71 -1.43 4.63
C MET A 128 3.20 -1.60 4.74
N THR A 129 3.69 -2.63 4.07
CA THR A 129 5.11 -2.83 3.78
C THR A 129 5.30 -2.90 2.27
N SER A 130 6.45 -2.45 1.78
CA SER A 130 6.83 -2.62 0.37
C SER A 130 7.91 -3.68 0.24
N ARG A 131 7.88 -4.46 -0.84
CA ARG A 131 8.85 -5.53 -1.12
C ARG A 131 9.59 -5.26 -2.40
N ILE A 132 10.88 -5.61 -2.44
CA ILE A 132 11.64 -5.70 -3.71
C ILE A 132 11.84 -7.15 -4.16
N SER A 133 11.54 -8.13 -3.29
CA SER A 133 11.52 -9.56 -3.61
C SER A 133 10.73 -10.31 -2.53
N TRP A 134 10.50 -11.62 -2.73
CA TRP A 134 9.77 -12.47 -1.77
C TRP A 134 10.29 -12.32 -0.33
N TRP A 135 11.60 -12.20 -0.12
CA TRP A 135 12.18 -12.20 1.24
C TRP A 135 12.56 -10.81 1.76
N ALA A 136 12.49 -9.77 0.92
CA ALA A 136 12.99 -8.43 1.24
C ALA A 136 11.84 -7.41 1.33
N ALA A 137 11.26 -7.30 2.53
CA ALA A 137 10.20 -6.36 2.87
C ALA A 137 10.74 -5.19 3.71
N SER A 138 10.18 -4.00 3.51
CA SER A 138 10.42 -2.81 4.34
C SER A 138 9.87 -3.02 5.76
N THR A 139 10.24 -2.12 6.67
CA THR A 139 9.48 -1.95 7.90
C THR A 139 8.09 -1.37 7.61
N ASP A 140 7.22 -1.43 8.62
CA ASP A 140 5.86 -0.88 8.56
C ASP A 140 5.84 0.60 8.15
N SER A 141 4.81 0.99 7.41
CA SER A 141 4.46 2.39 7.16
C SER A 141 3.94 3.09 8.42
N ASN A 142 3.68 4.39 8.31
CA ASN A 142 2.75 5.05 9.23
C ASN A 142 1.38 4.34 9.20
N ILE A 143 0.68 4.34 10.35
CA ILE A 143 -0.68 3.78 10.46
C ILE A 143 -1.69 4.89 10.18
N VAL A 144 -2.64 4.62 9.30
CA VAL A 144 -3.83 5.45 9.12
C VAL A 144 -5.04 4.78 9.74
N SER A 145 -5.97 5.55 10.30
CA SER A 145 -7.17 5.00 10.91
C SER A 145 -8.37 5.93 10.79
N PHE A 146 -9.56 5.34 10.68
CA PHE A 146 -10.82 6.06 10.58
C PHE A 146 -11.98 5.17 11.06
N VAL A 147 -13.08 5.81 11.46
CA VAL A 147 -14.33 5.10 11.75
C VAL A 147 -15.17 5.10 10.49
N TRP A 148 -15.67 3.92 10.10
CA TRP A 148 -16.63 3.82 9.03
C TRP A 148 -18.06 3.98 9.55
N GLN A 149 -18.84 4.80 8.87
CA GLN A 149 -20.25 5.04 9.14
C GLN A 149 -20.98 4.99 7.79
N THR A 150 -22.22 4.54 7.78
CA THR A 150 -23.02 4.58 6.56
C THR A 150 -23.24 6.05 6.15
N PRO A 151 -22.86 6.46 4.93
CA PRO A 151 -23.05 7.82 4.45
C PRO A 151 -24.54 8.21 4.37
N PRO A 152 -24.88 9.50 4.55
CA PRO A 152 -26.23 10.01 4.28
C PRO A 152 -26.64 9.81 2.81
N SER A 153 -27.93 9.65 2.54
CA SER A 153 -28.46 9.65 1.17
C SER A 153 -28.30 11.03 0.51
N ILE A 154 -28.47 11.05 -0.81
CA ILE A 154 -28.50 12.28 -1.61
C ILE A 154 -29.66 13.18 -1.13
N PRO A 155 -29.43 14.50 -0.92
CA PRO A 155 -30.50 15.44 -0.61
C PRO A 155 -31.55 15.51 -1.71
N GLU A 156 -32.82 15.41 -1.32
CA GLU A 156 -33.94 15.54 -2.25
C GLU A 156 -34.34 17.00 -2.46
N ALA A 157 -35.10 17.25 -3.54
CA ALA A 157 -35.66 18.56 -3.87
C ALA A 157 -34.62 19.71 -3.90
N PHE A 158 -33.40 19.43 -4.35
CA PHE A 158 -32.36 20.44 -4.52
C PHE A 158 -32.80 21.48 -5.56
N LYS A 159 -32.78 22.76 -5.17
CA LYS A 159 -33.15 23.92 -5.97
C LYS A 159 -32.08 24.98 -5.87
N VAL A 160 -31.91 25.68 -7.00
CA VAL A 160 -31.00 26.81 -7.15
C VAL A 160 -31.82 28.00 -7.60
N GLU A 161 -31.79 29.07 -6.83
CA GLU A 161 -32.48 30.33 -7.14
C GLU A 161 -31.42 31.43 -7.32
N PRO A 162 -31.18 31.88 -8.56
CA PRO A 162 -30.24 32.96 -8.83
C PRO A 162 -30.80 34.30 -8.36
N GLY A 163 -29.93 35.17 -7.84
CA GLY A 163 -30.24 36.55 -7.49
C GLY A 163 -29.05 37.48 -7.75
N ASP A 164 -29.26 38.78 -7.57
CA ASP A 164 -28.22 39.78 -7.85
C ASP A 164 -27.03 39.62 -6.89
N GLY A 165 -25.91 39.14 -7.43
CA GLY A 165 -24.67 38.90 -6.69
C GLY A 165 -24.72 37.72 -5.71
N LYS A 166 -25.77 36.89 -5.73
CA LYS A 166 -25.91 35.71 -4.85
C LYS A 166 -26.64 34.57 -5.52
N ILE A 167 -26.40 33.36 -5.05
CA ILE A 167 -27.15 32.16 -5.42
C ILE A 167 -27.74 31.58 -4.14
N ALA A 168 -29.06 31.43 -4.10
CA ALA A 168 -29.74 30.74 -3.01
C ALA A 168 -29.87 29.25 -3.35
N LEU A 169 -29.47 28.40 -2.42
CA LEU A 169 -29.56 26.95 -2.54
C LEU A 169 -30.56 26.44 -1.48
N SER A 170 -31.49 25.57 -1.88
CA SER A 170 -32.43 24.94 -0.93
C SER A 170 -32.61 23.46 -1.27
N TRP A 171 -32.79 22.62 -0.25
CA TRP A 171 -33.01 21.18 -0.39
C TRP A 171 -33.80 20.66 0.81
N GLN A 172 -34.38 19.47 0.68
CA GLN A 172 -35.01 18.78 1.80
C GLN A 172 -33.94 18.15 2.70
N PRO A 173 -34.12 18.17 4.04
CA PRO A 173 -33.22 17.47 4.94
C PRO A 173 -33.13 15.99 4.62
N VAL A 174 -31.91 15.47 4.48
CA VAL A 174 -31.60 14.06 4.39
C VAL A 174 -31.98 13.37 5.70
N THR A 175 -32.90 12.41 5.61
CA THR A 175 -33.40 11.61 6.74
C THR A 175 -33.03 10.13 6.64
N THR A 176 -32.42 9.72 5.53
CA THR A 176 -32.01 8.34 5.24
C THR A 176 -30.52 8.24 4.95
N LEU A 177 -29.97 7.03 5.07
CA LEU A 177 -28.60 6.68 4.70
C LEU A 177 -28.59 5.94 3.36
N ILE A 178 -27.42 5.80 2.72
CA ILE A 178 -27.31 5.17 1.39
C ILE A 178 -27.81 3.71 1.35
N ASP A 179 -27.89 3.04 2.50
CA ASP A 179 -28.44 1.69 2.66
C ASP A 179 -29.98 1.66 2.85
N GLY A 180 -30.65 2.81 2.82
CA GLY A 180 -32.08 2.96 3.03
C GLY A 180 -32.53 3.02 4.49
N SER A 181 -31.61 2.86 5.45
CA SER A 181 -31.92 3.01 6.87
C SER A 181 -32.14 4.48 7.26
N ALA A 182 -32.86 4.72 8.36
CA ALA A 182 -33.07 6.07 8.87
C ALA A 182 -31.78 6.63 9.50
N ALA A 183 -31.46 7.89 9.20
CA ALA A 183 -30.34 8.59 9.81
C ALA A 183 -30.58 8.76 11.32
N LYS A 184 -29.77 8.06 12.14
CA LYS A 184 -29.89 8.10 13.61
C LYS A 184 -29.45 9.45 14.22
N ARG A 185 -28.65 10.22 13.47
CA ARG A 185 -28.10 11.52 13.88
C ARG A 185 -28.44 12.57 12.82
N LYS A 186 -28.54 13.83 13.25
CA LYS A 186 -28.78 14.96 12.35
C LYS A 186 -27.60 15.10 11.37
N VAL A 187 -27.91 15.08 10.07
CA VAL A 187 -26.94 15.36 9.00
C VAL A 187 -26.55 16.84 9.06
N LEU A 188 -25.24 17.11 9.00
CA LEU A 188 -24.67 18.45 8.94
C LEU A 188 -24.43 18.81 7.47
N TYR A 189 -24.72 20.07 7.10
CA TYR A 189 -24.56 20.61 5.75
C TYR A 189 -23.63 21.81 5.76
#